data_AF-A0A845R0C7-F1
#
_entry.id   AF-A0A845R0C7-F1
#
_cell.length_a   1.000
_cell.length_b   1.000
_cell.length_c   1.000
_cell.angle_alpha   90.00
_cell.angle_beta   90.00
_cell.angle_gamma   90.00
#
_symmetry.space_group_name_H-M   'P 1'
#
loop_
_entity.id
_entity.type
_entity.pdbx_description
1 polymer ?
#
loop_
_entity_poly.entity_id
_entity_poly.type
_entity_poly.pdbx_seq_one_letter_code
_entity_poly.pdbx_strand_id
1 'polypeptide(L)'
;MAKLSVSGIDDLMLSLEEIASIPDDVAAAMLDAEAQVVEEYQLGSAATMLKGPYSTGQTALSIRRGKMKKGRDGARMVYVSPTGTNDRGVRNAEVAFINEYGIPKSKGRQARPGRQFIRIANEKAADPAVAEAEKIYDEFLKSKNL
;
A
#
# COMPACT_ATOMS: atom_id res chain seq x y z
N MET A 1 4.15 57.87 -12.20
CA MET A 1 4.20 56.61 -11.45
C MET A 1 3.83 55.48 -12.40
N ALA A 2 4.76 54.56 -12.68
CA ALA A 2 4.45 53.39 -13.49
C ALA A 2 3.65 52.40 -12.63
N LYS A 3 2.46 52.01 -13.10
CA LYS A 3 1.63 51.01 -12.45
C LYS A 3 1.99 49.66 -13.07
N LEU A 4 2.75 48.84 -12.35
CA LEU A 4 3.04 47.46 -12.77
C LEU A 4 1.75 46.65 -12.57
N SER A 5 1.18 46.17 -13.67
CA SER A 5 0.02 45.27 -13.69
C SER A 5 0.51 43.92 -14.20
N VAL A 6 0.59 42.92 -13.32
CA VAL A 6 0.89 41.54 -13.71
C VAL A 6 -0.40 40.74 -13.61
N SER A 7 -1.02 40.47 -14.76
CA SER A 7 -2.12 39.52 -14.91
C SER A 7 -1.53 38.12 -15.06
N GLY A 8 -1.59 37.31 -13.99
CA GLY A 8 -1.08 35.93 -13.99
C GLY A 8 -0.61 35.41 -12.62
N ILE A 9 -0.39 36.29 -11.63
CA ILE A 9 -0.06 35.86 -10.26
C ILE A 9 -1.28 35.25 -9.57
N ASP A 10 -2.47 35.81 -9.78
CA ASP A 10 -3.71 35.28 -9.20
C ASP A 10 -4.05 33.89 -9.78
N ASP A 11 -3.87 33.69 -11.09
CA ASP A 11 -4.04 32.39 -11.75
C ASP A 11 -3.00 31.36 -11.28
N LEU A 12 -1.76 31.80 -11.03
CA LEU A 12 -0.72 30.97 -10.42
C LEU A 12 -1.06 30.59 -8.97
N MET A 13 -1.61 31.52 -8.18
CA MET A 13 -2.03 31.23 -6.80
C MET A 13 -3.21 30.26 -6.76
N LEU A 14 -4.19 30.43 -7.64
CA LEU A 14 -5.33 29.51 -7.78
C LEU A 14 -4.89 28.10 -8.19
N SER A 15 -3.98 27.97 -9.15
CA SER A 15 -3.43 26.67 -9.54
C SER A 15 -2.62 26.01 -8.42
N LEU A 16 -1.86 26.78 -7.62
CA LEU A 16 -1.16 26.26 -6.44
C LEU A 16 -2.13 25.83 -5.32
N GLU A 17 -3.24 26.54 -5.11
CA GLU A 17 -4.31 26.13 -4.18
C GLU A 17 -5.02 24.86 -4.64
N GLU A 18 -5.26 24.70 -5.96
CA GLU A 18 -5.84 23.49 -6.54
C GLU A 18 -4.90 22.27 -6.43
N ILE A 19 -3.57 22.44 -6.53
CA ILE A 19 -2.60 21.37 -6.28
C ILE A 19 -2.50 21.05 -4.79
N ALA A 20 -2.55 22.08 -3.93
CA ALA A 20 -2.48 21.91 -2.49
C ALA A 20 -3.57 20.96 -1.96
N SER A 21 -4.67 20.81 -2.71
CA SER A 21 -5.70 19.81 -2.49
C SER A 21 -5.76 18.79 -3.64
N ILE A 22 -4.82 17.83 -3.67
CA ILE A 22 -4.89 16.68 -4.58
C ILE A 22 -6.33 16.11 -4.57
N PRO A 23 -7.03 16.07 -5.72
CA PRO A 23 -8.38 15.55 -5.80
C PRO A 23 -8.50 14.10 -5.31
N ASP A 24 -9.68 13.69 -4.84
CA ASP A 24 -9.88 12.35 -4.29
C ASP A 24 -9.69 11.23 -5.31
N ASP A 25 -10.05 11.47 -6.56
CA ASP A 25 -9.87 10.53 -7.67
C ASP A 25 -8.39 10.34 -8.02
N VAL A 26 -7.62 11.44 -8.06
CA VAL A 26 -6.16 11.39 -8.24
C VAL A 26 -5.50 10.66 -7.08
N ALA A 27 -5.85 11.00 -5.83
CA ALA A 27 -5.31 10.32 -4.66
C ALA A 27 -5.72 8.84 -4.61
N ALA A 28 -6.94 8.49 -5.04
CA ALA A 28 -7.37 7.10 -5.13
C ALA A 28 -6.56 6.33 -6.17
N ALA A 29 -6.28 6.94 -7.32
CA ALA A 29 -5.47 6.34 -8.37
C ALA A 29 -4.02 6.14 -7.91
N MET A 30 -3.40 7.15 -7.29
CA MET A 30 -2.05 7.04 -6.70
C MET A 30 -1.96 5.90 -5.68
N LEU A 31 -2.91 5.86 -4.74
CA LEU A 31 -2.93 4.83 -3.69
C LEU A 31 -3.23 3.42 -4.24
N ASP A 32 -4.04 3.29 -5.30
CA ASP A 32 -4.29 1.99 -5.94
C ASP A 32 -3.04 1.49 -6.67
N ALA A 33 -2.29 2.39 -7.34
CA ALA A 33 -1.04 2.06 -8.00
C ALA A 33 0.03 1.59 -7.00
N GLU A 34 0.22 2.33 -5.90
CA GLU A 34 1.09 1.90 -4.80
C GLU A 34 0.67 0.54 -4.24
N ALA A 35 -0.63 0.38 -3.98
CA ALA A 35 -1.17 -0.84 -3.38
C ALA A 35 -1.03 -2.05 -4.30
N GLN A 36 -1.12 -1.87 -5.62
CA GLN A 36 -0.88 -2.94 -6.59
C GLN A 36 0.56 -3.44 -6.49
N VAL A 37 1.55 -2.56 -6.47
CA VAL A 37 2.97 -2.93 -6.33
C VAL A 37 3.20 -3.66 -5.01
N VAL A 38 2.69 -3.12 -3.89
CA VAL A 38 2.82 -3.76 -2.58
C VAL A 38 2.17 -5.14 -2.56
N GLU A 39 0.99 -5.31 -3.18
CA GLU A 39 0.31 -6.61 -3.29
C GLU A 39 1.16 -7.63 -4.05
N GLU A 40 1.72 -7.25 -5.20
CA GLU A 40 2.57 -8.12 -6.01
C GLU A 40 3.83 -8.58 -5.24
N TYR A 41 4.48 -7.66 -4.53
CA TYR A 41 5.66 -7.96 -3.71
C TYR A 41 5.31 -8.85 -2.51
N GLN A 42 4.19 -8.59 -1.83
CA GLN A 42 3.74 -9.42 -0.71
C GLN A 42 3.36 -10.83 -1.19
N LEU A 43 2.70 -10.96 -2.35
CA LEU A 43 2.39 -12.23 -2.99
C LEU A 43 3.66 -13.04 -3.31
N GLY A 44 4.64 -12.40 -3.97
CA GLY A 44 5.90 -13.05 -4.34
C GLY A 44 6.73 -13.47 -3.13
N SER A 45 6.80 -12.61 -2.12
CA SER A 45 7.47 -12.90 -0.84
C SER A 45 6.79 -14.06 -0.11
N ALA A 46 5.45 -14.02 0.00
CA ALA A 46 4.67 -15.08 0.62
C ALA A 46 4.86 -16.43 -0.11
N ALA A 47 4.78 -16.44 -1.43
CA ALA A 47 4.98 -17.65 -2.24
C ALA A 47 6.38 -18.25 -2.07
N THR A 48 7.40 -17.41 -1.86
CA THR A 48 8.79 -17.85 -1.71
C THR A 48 9.10 -18.31 -0.29
N MET A 49 8.60 -17.59 0.72
CA MET A 49 9.00 -17.76 2.12
C MET A 49 8.05 -18.67 2.91
N LEU A 50 6.76 -18.70 2.55
CA LEU A 50 5.77 -19.55 3.22
C LEU A 50 5.80 -20.97 2.66
N LYS A 51 6.95 -21.64 2.75
CA LYS A 51 7.14 -23.03 2.30
C LYS A 51 7.24 -24.00 3.49
N GLY A 52 6.98 -25.27 3.24
CA GLY A 52 7.08 -26.35 4.23
C GLY A 52 6.01 -27.42 4.04
N PRO A 53 6.12 -28.55 4.77
CA PRO A 53 5.27 -29.72 4.58
C PRO A 53 3.77 -29.47 4.84
N TYR A 54 3.44 -28.39 5.56
CA TYR A 54 2.06 -28.00 5.88
C TYR A 54 1.61 -26.72 5.17
N SER A 55 2.41 -26.19 4.23
CA SER A 55 2.03 -24.99 3.48
C SER A 55 1.09 -25.35 2.35
N THR A 56 -0.07 -24.70 2.32
CA THR A 56 -1.09 -24.86 1.28
C THR A 56 -1.09 -23.71 0.27
N GLY A 57 -0.25 -22.69 0.46
CA GLY A 57 -0.24 -21.48 -0.38
C GLY A 57 -1.46 -20.55 -0.21
N GLN A 58 -2.49 -20.96 0.54
CA GLN A 58 -3.73 -20.19 0.70
C GLN A 58 -3.51 -18.79 1.28
N THR A 59 -2.61 -18.66 2.25
CA THR A 59 -2.26 -17.35 2.83
C THR A 59 -1.69 -16.40 1.78
N ALA A 60 -0.81 -16.88 0.89
CA ALA A 60 -0.29 -16.07 -0.21
C ALA A 60 -1.44 -15.61 -1.12
N LEU A 61 -2.23 -16.55 -1.65
CA LEU A 61 -3.33 -16.25 -2.58
C LEU A 61 -4.44 -15.34 -2.02
N SER A 62 -4.50 -15.21 -0.68
CA SER A 62 -5.48 -14.39 0.02
C SER A 62 -5.08 -12.93 0.20
N ILE A 63 -3.82 -12.57 -0.06
CA ILE A 63 -3.35 -11.18 -0.01
C ILE A 63 -4.04 -10.40 -1.12
N ARG A 64 -4.71 -9.31 -0.74
CA ARG A 64 -5.44 -8.42 -1.66
C ARG A 64 -5.33 -6.98 -1.20
N ARG A 65 -5.29 -6.04 -2.16
CA ARG A 65 -5.55 -4.62 -1.89
C ARG A 65 -7.04 -4.33 -1.76
N GLY A 66 -7.37 -3.42 -0.85
CA GLY A 66 -8.71 -2.88 -0.67
C GLY A 66 -8.99 -1.66 -1.55
N LYS A 67 -10.09 -0.98 -1.26
CA LYS A 67 -10.40 0.35 -1.83
C LYS A 67 -9.84 1.46 -0.94
N MET A 68 -9.63 2.65 -1.53
CA MET A 68 -9.29 3.85 -0.76
C MET A 68 -10.33 4.11 0.33
N LYS A 69 -9.84 4.40 1.53
CA LYS A 69 -10.62 4.83 2.68
C LYS A 69 -10.13 6.17 3.17
N LYS A 70 -11.02 6.92 3.81
CA LYS A 70 -10.72 8.16 4.51
C LYS A 70 -10.72 7.93 6.02
N GLY A 71 -9.63 8.33 6.68
CA GLY A 71 -9.47 8.39 8.12
C GLY A 71 -10.26 9.53 8.75
N ARG A 72 -10.30 9.57 10.08
CA ARG A 72 -11.02 10.61 10.85
C ARG A 72 -10.39 12.00 10.70
N ASP A 73 -9.11 12.05 10.40
CA ASP A 73 -8.27 13.22 10.17
C ASP A 73 -8.20 13.62 8.68
N GLY A 74 -8.96 12.95 7.81
CA GLY A 74 -8.87 13.16 6.36
C GLY A 74 -7.73 12.40 5.69
N ALA A 75 -6.95 11.59 6.42
CA ALA A 75 -5.93 10.74 5.82
C ALA A 75 -6.55 9.77 4.81
N ARG A 76 -5.93 9.62 3.64
CA ARG A 76 -6.38 8.69 2.60
C ARG A 76 -5.46 7.47 2.63
N MET A 77 -6.04 6.27 2.61
CA MET A 77 -5.27 5.04 2.76
C MET A 77 -5.93 3.86 2.03
N VAL A 78 -5.09 2.93 1.56
CA VAL A 78 -5.48 1.61 1.07
C VAL A 78 -4.81 0.56 1.95
N TYR A 79 -5.53 -0.50 2.28
CA TYR A 79 -4.97 -1.65 3.00
C TYR A 79 -4.64 -2.77 2.03
N VAL A 80 -3.41 -3.28 2.10
CA VAL A 80 -2.99 -4.53 1.46
C VAL A 80 -2.83 -5.57 2.56
N SER A 81 -3.66 -6.60 2.55
CA SER A 81 -3.65 -7.61 3.62
C SER A 81 -4.25 -8.95 3.18
N PRO A 82 -3.93 -10.06 3.88
CA PRO A 82 -4.61 -11.33 3.69
C PRO A 82 -6.09 -11.24 4.08
N THR A 83 -6.97 -11.76 3.22
CA THR A 83 -8.42 -11.68 3.37
C THR A 83 -9.07 -13.06 3.50
N GLY A 84 -10.28 -13.10 4.07
CA GLY A 84 -11.06 -14.33 4.21
C GLY A 84 -10.50 -15.35 5.19
N THR A 85 -11.00 -16.57 5.06
CA THR A 85 -10.78 -17.69 5.96
C THR A 85 -10.31 -18.91 5.15
N ASN A 86 -9.39 -19.69 5.71
CA ASN A 86 -8.89 -20.91 5.08
C ASN A 86 -9.84 -22.12 5.30
N ASP A 87 -9.52 -23.26 4.67
CA ASP A 87 -10.33 -24.49 4.76
C ASP A 87 -10.46 -25.05 6.19
N ARG A 88 -9.65 -24.57 7.13
CA ARG A 88 -9.67 -24.95 8.55
C ARG A 88 -10.48 -23.98 9.40
N GLY A 89 -11.17 -23.01 8.80
CA GLY A 89 -11.95 -22.01 9.53
C GLY A 89 -11.09 -20.92 10.20
N VAL A 90 -9.79 -20.83 9.89
CA VAL A 90 -8.88 -19.83 10.47
C VAL A 90 -8.71 -18.65 9.52
N ARG A 91 -8.76 -17.42 10.03
CA ARG A 91 -8.55 -16.21 9.24
C ARG A 91 -7.16 -16.20 8.62
N ASN A 92 -7.06 -15.90 7.33
CA ASN A 92 -5.76 -15.84 6.65
C ASN A 92 -4.83 -14.77 7.25
N ALA A 93 -5.40 -13.65 7.73
CA ALA A 93 -4.65 -12.60 8.44
C ALA A 93 -3.99 -13.11 9.72
N GLU A 94 -4.63 -14.04 10.44
CA GLU A 94 -4.07 -14.64 11.65
C GLU A 94 -2.92 -15.60 11.33
N VAL A 95 -3.10 -16.41 10.28
CA VAL A 95 -2.03 -17.27 9.76
C VAL A 95 -0.84 -16.43 9.32
N ALA A 96 -1.08 -15.33 8.61
CA ALA A 96 -0.03 -14.40 8.19
C ALA A 96 0.69 -13.77 9.39
N PHE A 97 -0.05 -13.29 10.39
CA PHE A 97 0.54 -12.72 11.62
C PHE A 97 1.50 -13.70 12.30
N ILE A 98 1.07 -14.96 12.46
CA ILE A 98 1.91 -16.02 13.04
C ILE A 98 3.15 -16.26 12.18
N ASN A 99 3.02 -16.25 10.86
CA ASN A 99 4.17 -16.42 9.96
C ASN A 99 5.10 -15.20 9.98
N GLU A 100 4.58 -13.99 10.19
CA GLU A 100 5.35 -12.76 10.21
C GLU A 100 6.21 -12.68 11.48
N TYR A 101 5.59 -12.84 12.65
CA TYR A 101 6.23 -12.62 13.95
C TYR A 101 6.70 -13.89 14.65
N GLY A 102 6.20 -15.05 14.22
CA GLY A 102 6.50 -16.32 14.85
C GLY A 102 5.66 -16.60 16.10
N ILE A 103 6.00 -17.69 16.80
CA ILE A 103 5.37 -18.10 18.05
C ILE A 103 6.48 -18.36 19.07
N PRO A 104 6.43 -17.75 20.26
CA PRO A 104 7.38 -18.04 21.32
C PRO A 104 7.24 -19.47 21.84
N LYS A 105 8.29 -19.97 22.51
CA LYS A 105 8.24 -21.28 23.17
C LYS A 105 7.15 -21.26 24.25
N SER A 106 6.33 -22.31 24.31
CA SER A 106 5.34 -22.50 25.37
C SER A 106 5.30 -23.97 25.82
N LYS A 107 4.62 -24.27 26.92
CA LYS A 107 4.57 -25.63 27.47
C LYS A 107 4.00 -26.60 26.42
N GLY A 108 4.83 -27.56 25.97
CA GLY A 108 4.47 -28.54 24.94
C GLY A 108 4.55 -28.03 23.49
N ARG A 109 5.06 -26.81 23.23
CA ARG A 109 5.27 -26.30 21.87
C ARG A 109 6.63 -25.64 21.71
N GLN A 110 7.36 -26.05 20.68
CA GLN A 110 8.62 -25.40 20.29
C GLN A 110 8.36 -24.01 19.72
N ALA A 111 9.33 -23.11 19.91
CA ALA A 111 9.31 -21.80 19.27
C ALA A 111 9.35 -21.94 17.74
N ARG A 112 8.67 -21.02 17.05
CA ARG A 112 8.75 -20.89 15.60
C ARG A 112 9.20 -19.46 15.31
N PRO A 113 10.35 -19.25 14.65
CA PRO A 113 10.80 -17.90 14.31
C PRO A 113 9.84 -17.27 13.31
N GLY A 114 9.69 -15.94 13.39
CA GLY A 114 9.00 -15.15 12.38
C GLY A 114 9.77 -15.17 11.07
N ARG A 115 9.03 -15.34 9.97
CA ARG A 115 9.57 -15.32 8.60
C ARG A 115 9.71 -13.91 8.06
N GLN A 116 8.96 -12.94 8.61
CA GLN A 116 9.05 -11.53 8.25
C GLN A 116 8.80 -11.26 6.76
N PHE A 117 7.91 -12.05 6.14
CA PHE A 117 7.70 -12.03 4.69
C PHE A 117 7.00 -10.73 4.23
N ILE A 118 6.13 -10.15 5.06
CA ILE A 118 5.47 -8.87 4.79
C ILE A 118 6.45 -7.72 4.97
N ARG A 119 7.22 -7.71 6.06
CA ARG A 119 8.26 -6.68 6.29
C ARG A 119 9.24 -6.61 5.10
N ILE A 120 9.79 -7.76 4.71
CA ILE A 120 10.75 -7.84 3.59
C ILE A 120 10.09 -7.43 2.26
N ALA A 121 8.82 -7.77 2.04
CA ALA A 121 8.10 -7.34 0.85
C ALA A 121 7.92 -5.82 0.82
N ASN A 122 7.47 -5.22 1.92
CA ASN A 122 7.22 -3.79 2.02
C ASN A 122 8.52 -2.98 1.88
N GLU A 123 9.61 -3.44 2.49
CA GLU A 123 10.93 -2.80 2.32
C GLU A 123 11.39 -2.79 0.86
N LYS A 124 11.13 -3.87 0.11
CA LYS A 124 11.48 -3.95 -1.32
C LYS A 124 10.50 -3.21 -2.23
N ALA A 125 9.25 -3.05 -1.79
CA ALA A 125 8.20 -2.39 -2.55
C ALA A 125 8.19 -0.87 -2.37
N ALA A 126 8.91 -0.32 -1.39
CA ALA A 126 8.88 1.10 -1.05
C ALA A 126 9.16 2.01 -2.25
N ASP A 127 10.34 1.93 -2.86
CA ASP A 127 10.69 2.80 -3.99
C ASP A 127 9.84 2.50 -5.24
N PRO A 128 9.60 1.23 -5.63
CA PRO A 128 8.74 0.93 -6.77
C PRO A 128 7.30 1.41 -6.61
N ALA A 129 6.72 1.35 -5.41
CA ALA A 129 5.37 1.83 -5.15
C ALA A 129 5.29 3.36 -5.32
N VAL A 130 6.25 4.08 -4.75
CA VAL A 130 6.36 5.55 -4.91
C VAL A 130 6.50 5.92 -6.38
N ALA A 131 7.36 5.22 -7.12
CA ALA A 131 7.57 5.50 -8.54
C ALA A 131 6.29 5.32 -9.39
N GLU A 132 5.39 4.39 -9.05
CA GLU A 132 4.11 4.25 -9.75
C GLU A 132 3.12 5.36 -9.38
N ALA A 133 3.06 5.78 -8.11
CA ALA A 133 2.26 6.94 -7.72
C ALA A 133 2.76 8.25 -8.33
N GLU A 134 4.08 8.43 -8.44
CA GLU A 134 4.70 9.60 -9.05
C GLU A 134 4.25 9.79 -10.50
N LYS A 135 4.11 8.71 -11.29
CA LYS A 135 3.61 8.81 -12.67
C LYS A 135 2.21 9.42 -12.73
N ILE A 136 1.32 8.99 -11.84
CA ILE A 136 -0.06 9.49 -11.77
C ILE A 136 -0.06 10.95 -11.31
N TYR A 137 0.79 11.29 -10.35
CA TYR A 137 0.95 12.67 -9.91
C TYR A 137 1.50 13.58 -11.02
N ASP A 138 2.49 13.12 -11.78
CA ASP A 138 3.05 13.83 -12.93
C ASP A 138 2.02 14.05 -14.04
N GLU A 139 1.17 13.06 -14.32
CA GLU A 139 0.05 13.20 -15.25
C GLU A 139 -0.95 14.25 -14.77
N PHE A 140 -1.25 14.27 -13.47
CA PHE A 140 -2.09 15.29 -12.86
C PHE A 140 -1.46 16.69 -13.00
N LEU A 141 -0.17 16.86 -12.72
CA LEU A 141 0.52 18.15 -12.88
C LEU A 141 0.50 18.63 -14.34
N LYS A 142 0.80 17.74 -15.29
CA LYS A 142 0.74 18.05 -16.73
C LYS A 142 -0.66 18.47 -17.16
N SER A 143 -1.72 17.86 -16.60
CA SER A 143 -3.11 18.24 -16.87
C SER A 143 -3.44 19.67 -16.42
N LYS A 144 -2.67 20.21 -15.48
CA LYS A 144 -2.74 21.58 -14.97
C LYS A 144 -1.76 22.54 -15.64
N ASN A 145 -1.05 22.10 -16.69
CA ASN A 145 0.02 22.83 -17.38
C ASN A 145 1.21 23.19 -16.47
N LEU A 146 1.59 22.26 -15.59
CA LEU A 146 2.73 22.38 -14.68
C LEU A 146 3.78 21.29 -14.93
#